data_AF-A0A2J4Z9Z7-F1
#
_entry.id   AF-A0A2J4Z9Z7-F1
#
_cell.length_a   1.000
_cell.length_b   1.000
_cell.length_c   1.000
_cell.angle_alpha   90.00
_cell.angle_beta   90.00
_cell.angle_gamma   90.00
#
_symmetry.space_group_name_H-M   'P 1'
#
loop_
_entity.id
_entity.type
_entity.pdbx_description
1 polymer ?
#
loop_
_entity_poly.entity_id
_entity_poly.type
_entity_poly.pdbx_seq_one_letter_code
_entity_poly.pdbx_strand_id
1 'polypeptide(L)'
;FLAAQQGQASGELFSVIEGNYADAVRLLTTAHSAKFDGKATLFVAEKTRQPGMDPQVVWGPWVGELEVFSQDCAHVDIISPQAFEAIGPVLREILD
;
A
#
# COMPACT_ATOMS: atom_id res chain seq x y z
N PHE A 1 -15.22 -31.01 15.39
CA PHE A 1 -16.50 -30.69 16.06
C PHE A 1 -16.48 -29.36 16.83
N LEU A 2 -15.45 -28.52 16.66
CA LEU A 2 -15.44 -27.06 16.81
C LEU A 2 -14.55 -26.59 15.64
N ALA A 3 -15.04 -26.40 14.43
CA ALA A 3 -15.48 -25.08 13.99
C ALA A 3 -16.35 -25.19 12.71
N ALA A 4 -17.34 -26.08 12.71
CA ALA A 4 -18.41 -26.03 11.72
C ALA A 4 -19.27 -24.74 11.80
N GLN A 5 -18.95 -23.84 12.76
CA GLN A 5 -19.43 -22.46 12.83
C GLN A 5 -18.49 -21.42 12.17
N GLN A 6 -17.26 -21.78 11.75
CA GLN A 6 -16.35 -20.87 11.03
C GLN A 6 -16.62 -20.81 9.52
N GLY A 7 -17.29 -21.81 8.93
CA GLY A 7 -17.45 -21.93 7.47
C GLY A 7 -18.38 -20.89 6.82
N GLN A 8 -19.35 -20.33 7.55
CA GLN A 8 -20.20 -19.24 7.05
C GLN A 8 -19.54 -17.88 7.23
N ALA A 9 -18.97 -17.60 8.41
CA ALA A 9 -18.26 -16.34 8.68
C ALA A 9 -16.98 -16.19 7.84
N SER A 10 -16.24 -17.29 7.59
CA SER A 10 -15.09 -17.26 6.69
C SER A 10 -15.53 -17.10 5.23
N GLY A 11 -16.61 -17.76 4.80
CA GLY A 11 -17.16 -17.61 3.45
C GLY A 11 -17.63 -16.18 3.17
N GLU A 12 -18.34 -15.56 4.10
CA GLU A 12 -18.73 -14.16 4.00
C GLU A 12 -17.51 -13.22 4.03
N LEU A 13 -16.54 -13.46 4.91
CA LEU A 13 -15.30 -12.68 4.95
C LEU A 13 -14.53 -12.74 3.62
N PHE A 14 -14.33 -13.94 3.06
CA PHE A 14 -13.63 -14.11 1.78
C PHE A 14 -14.41 -13.50 0.62
N SER A 15 -15.74 -13.67 0.59
CA SER A 15 -16.62 -13.03 -0.40
C SER A 15 -16.50 -11.50 -0.38
N VAL A 16 -16.47 -10.90 0.82
CA VAL A 16 -16.25 -9.45 0.96
C VAL A 16 -14.85 -9.03 0.52
N ILE A 17 -13.81 -9.81 0.85
CA ILE A 17 -12.44 -9.53 0.41
C ILE A 17 -12.34 -9.57 -1.13
N GLU A 18 -12.87 -10.61 -1.75
CA GLU A 18 -12.88 -10.77 -3.21
C GLU A 18 -13.69 -9.66 -3.89
N GLY A 19 -14.87 -9.34 -3.36
CA GLY A 19 -15.69 -8.23 -3.83
C GLY A 19 -14.97 -6.89 -3.76
N ASN A 20 -14.33 -6.59 -2.62
CA ASN A 20 -13.54 -5.37 -2.45
C ASN A 20 -12.37 -5.29 -3.44
N TYR A 21 -11.70 -6.41 -3.75
CA TYR A 21 -10.63 -6.44 -4.75
C TYR A 21 -11.16 -6.15 -6.16
N ALA A 22 -12.27 -6.78 -6.54
CA ALA A 22 -12.90 -6.55 -7.85
C ALA A 22 -13.32 -5.08 -8.02
N ASP A 23 -13.93 -4.50 -6.99
CA ASP A 23 -14.32 -3.09 -7.00
C ASP A 23 -13.12 -2.15 -6.98
N ALA A 24 -12.08 -2.44 -6.19
CA ALA A 24 -10.86 -1.63 -6.17
C ALA A 24 -10.20 -1.59 -7.56
N VAL A 25 -10.06 -2.72 -8.24
CA VAL A 25 -9.52 -2.78 -9.62
C VAL A 25 -10.39 -1.95 -10.56
N ARG A 26 -11.71 -2.12 -10.50
CA ARG A 26 -12.63 -1.34 -11.34
C ARG A 26 -12.49 0.16 -11.11
N LEU A 27 -12.47 0.60 -9.86
CA LEU A 27 -12.38 2.02 -9.50
C LEU A 27 -11.03 2.62 -9.91
N LEU A 28 -9.92 1.90 -9.69
CA LEU A 28 -8.57 2.34 -10.04
C LEU A 28 -8.41 2.62 -11.54
N THR A 29 -9.13 1.92 -12.42
CA THR A 29 -9.07 2.19 -13.88
C THR A 29 -9.63 3.56 -14.29
N THR A 30 -10.45 4.16 -13.43
CA THR A 30 -11.06 5.49 -13.66
C THR A 30 -10.57 6.55 -12.67
N ALA A 31 -9.64 6.19 -11.78
CA ALA A 31 -9.18 7.09 -10.74
C ALA A 31 -8.30 8.21 -11.35
N HIS A 32 -8.48 9.42 -10.82
CA HIS A 32 -7.64 10.56 -11.14
C HIS A 32 -7.01 11.08 -9.86
N SER A 33 -5.71 11.36 -9.92
CA SER A 33 -5.00 11.98 -8.81
C SER A 33 -5.46 13.43 -8.62
N ALA A 34 -5.48 13.89 -7.38
CA ALA A 34 -5.63 15.28 -7.03
C ALA A 34 -4.31 15.83 -6.49
N LYS A 35 -4.11 17.14 -6.58
CA LYS A 35 -2.93 17.79 -6.00
C LYS A 35 -3.07 17.88 -4.48
N PHE A 36 -1.96 17.67 -3.79
CA PHE A 36 -1.78 17.82 -2.36
C PHE A 36 -0.53 18.66 -2.08
N ASP A 37 -0.72 19.88 -1.60
CA ASP A 37 0.38 20.85 -1.40
C ASP A 37 1.19 20.61 -0.11
N GLY A 38 0.96 19.50 0.60
CA GLY A 38 1.68 19.16 1.82
C GLY A 38 2.87 18.22 1.59
N LYS A 39 3.52 17.86 2.70
CA LYS A 39 4.56 16.84 2.74
C LYS A 39 3.96 15.44 2.88
N ALA A 40 4.39 14.51 2.04
CA ALA A 40 4.07 13.09 2.14
C ALA A 40 5.33 12.24 2.28
N THR A 41 5.19 11.13 2.99
CA THR A 41 6.22 10.09 3.12
C THR A 41 5.79 8.86 2.33
N LEU A 42 6.67 8.35 1.47
CA LEU A 42 6.43 7.20 0.61
C LEU A 42 7.46 6.10 0.85
N PHE A 43 6.97 4.90 1.17
CA PHE A 43 7.79 3.67 1.22
C PHE A 43 7.67 2.91 -0.10
N VAL A 44 8.79 2.61 -0.75
CA VAL A 44 8.82 2.05 -2.12
C VAL A 44 9.27 0.59 -2.08
N ALA A 45 8.42 -0.30 -2.54
CA ALA A 45 8.74 -1.72 -2.72
C ALA A 45 9.59 -1.94 -4.00
N GLU A 46 10.91 -2.05 -3.84
CA GLU A 46 11.84 -2.04 -4.98
C GLU A 46 11.69 -3.29 -5.88
N LYS A 47 11.31 -4.46 -5.34
CA LYS A 47 11.22 -5.71 -6.15
C LYS A 47 10.13 -5.70 -7.20
N THR A 48 9.12 -4.85 -7.03
CA THR A 48 7.98 -4.71 -7.95
C THR A 48 7.95 -3.34 -8.62
N ARG A 49 8.95 -2.51 -8.41
CA ARG A 49 9.05 -1.21 -9.05
C ARG A 49 9.31 -1.40 -10.54
N GLN A 50 8.49 -0.75 -11.36
CA GLN A 50 8.69 -0.79 -12.81
C GLN A 50 9.96 0.01 -13.18
N PRO A 51 10.81 -0.52 -14.09
CA PRO A 51 11.99 0.20 -14.55
C PRO A 51 11.64 1.59 -15.09
N GLY A 52 12.42 2.60 -14.72
CA GLY A 52 12.23 3.98 -15.18
C GLY A 52 11.14 4.77 -14.44
N MET A 53 10.39 4.17 -13.51
CA MET A 53 9.45 4.91 -12.66
C MET A 53 10.18 5.44 -11.41
N ASP A 54 10.80 6.61 -11.52
CA ASP A 54 11.30 7.35 -10.35
C ASP A 54 10.13 7.89 -9.52
N PRO A 55 9.96 7.46 -8.24
CA PRO A 55 8.90 7.95 -7.37
C PRO A 55 8.87 9.47 -7.26
N GLN A 56 10.04 10.12 -7.20
CA GLN A 56 10.10 11.58 -7.10
C GLN A 56 9.54 12.27 -8.34
N VAL A 57 9.84 11.73 -9.53
CA VAL A 57 9.34 12.27 -10.80
C VAL A 57 7.85 11.97 -11.00
N VAL A 58 7.41 10.76 -10.67
CA VAL A 58 6.03 10.31 -10.87
C VAL A 58 5.06 11.07 -9.95
N TRP A 59 5.46 11.33 -8.70
CA TRP A 59 4.62 12.01 -7.72
C TRP A 59 4.79 13.53 -7.69
N GLY A 60 5.89 14.07 -8.24
CA GLY A 60 6.19 15.51 -8.22
C GLY A 60 5.05 16.44 -8.71
N PRO A 61 4.24 16.08 -9.73
CA PRO A 61 3.11 16.91 -10.15
C PRO A 61 1.95 16.98 -9.13
N TRP A 62 1.90 16.07 -8.16
CA TRP A 62 0.76 15.81 -7.28
C TRP A 62 1.03 16.11 -5.81
N VAL A 63 2.30 16.10 -5.38
CA VAL A 63 2.68 16.25 -3.97
C VAL A 63 3.65 17.43 -3.84
N GLY A 64 3.40 18.31 -2.86
CA GLY A 64 4.25 19.47 -2.59
C GLY A 64 5.67 19.10 -2.16
N GLU A 65 5.80 18.23 -1.16
CA GLU A 65 7.08 17.68 -0.70
C GLU A 65 6.99 16.16 -0.54
N LEU A 66 7.99 15.43 -1.02
CA LEU A 66 7.99 13.96 -0.97
C LEU A 66 9.29 13.42 -0.37
N GLU A 67 9.16 12.68 0.72
CA GLU A 67 10.25 11.91 1.32
C GLU A 67 10.09 10.43 0.98
N VAL A 68 11.15 9.80 0.44
CA VAL A 68 11.08 8.46 -0.13
C VAL A 68 12.03 7.51 0.59
N PHE A 69 11.51 6.35 1.01
CA PHE A 69 12.26 5.29 1.68
C PHE A 69 12.14 3.96 0.92
N SER A 70 13.24 3.47 0.37
CA SER A 70 13.29 2.20 -0.35
C SER A 70 13.22 0.98 0.58
N GLN A 71 12.43 -0.02 0.20
CA GLN A 71 12.24 -1.28 0.92
C GLN A 71 12.56 -2.45 -0.02
N ASP A 72 13.39 -3.39 0.46
CA ASP A 72 13.76 -4.60 -0.31
C ASP A 72 12.66 -5.68 -0.27
N CYS A 73 11.46 -5.34 -0.72
CA CYS A 73 10.32 -6.24 -0.76
C CYS A 73 9.46 -6.01 -2.02
N ALA A 74 8.52 -6.93 -2.27
CA ALA A 74 7.48 -6.75 -3.27
C ALA A 74 6.30 -5.96 -2.69
N HIS A 75 5.48 -5.34 -3.55
CA HIS A 75 4.31 -4.57 -3.12
C HIS A 75 3.37 -5.37 -2.20
N VAL A 76 3.18 -6.66 -2.46
CA VAL A 76 2.35 -7.54 -1.65
C VAL A 76 2.89 -7.76 -0.22
N ASP A 77 4.20 -7.55 -0.03
CA ASP A 77 4.90 -7.76 1.23
C ASP A 77 5.18 -6.45 1.98
N ILE A 78 4.90 -5.27 1.39
CA ILE A 78 5.25 -3.96 1.95
C ILE A 78 4.58 -3.69 3.30
N ILE A 79 3.45 -4.35 3.57
CA ILE A 79 2.73 -4.29 4.85
C ILE A 79 2.91 -5.56 5.71
N SER A 80 3.87 -6.42 5.35
CA SER A 80 4.17 -7.61 6.15
C SER A 80 4.87 -7.25 7.46
N PRO A 81 4.75 -8.07 8.52
CA PRO A 81 5.49 -7.86 9.76
C PRO A 81 7.00 -7.70 9.54
N GLN A 82 7.58 -8.47 8.61
CA GLN A 82 9.01 -8.39 8.27
C GLN A 82 9.40 -7.04 7.66
N ALA A 83 8.57 -6.48 6.77
CA ALA A 83 8.82 -5.15 6.21
C ALA A 83 8.70 -4.05 7.28
N PHE A 84 7.79 -4.24 8.25
CA PHE A 84 7.61 -3.31 9.37
C PHE A 84 8.79 -3.27 10.35
N GLU A 85 9.69 -4.25 10.35
CA GLU A 85 10.96 -4.14 11.11
C GLU A 85 11.82 -2.98 10.61
N ALA A 86 11.75 -2.65 9.31
CA ALA A 86 12.44 -1.52 8.71
C ALA A 86 11.56 -0.25 8.66
N ILE A 87 10.27 -0.38 8.30
CA ILE A 87 9.34 0.74 8.15
C ILE A 87 8.94 1.34 9.52
N GLY A 88 8.73 0.49 10.53
CA GLY A 88 8.20 0.90 11.83
C GLY A 88 9.04 1.95 12.57
N PRO A 89 10.37 1.79 12.68
CA PRO A 89 11.25 2.80 13.28
C PRO A 89 11.19 4.15 12.56
N VAL A 90 11.15 4.14 11.22
CA VAL A 90 11.04 5.38 10.41
C VAL A 90 9.71 6.09 10.65
N LEU A 91 8.60 5.33 10.69
CA LEU A 91 7.29 5.91 11.01
C LEU A 91 7.27 6.56 12.39
N ARG A 92 7.91 5.96 13.39
CA ARG A 92 8.02 6.55 14.73
C ARG A 92 8.78 7.89 14.68
N GLU A 93 9.93 7.93 14.03
CA GLU A 93 10.75 9.14 13.93
C GLU A 93 10.01 10.30 13.23
N ILE A 94 9.15 9.99 12.25
CA ILE A 94 8.40 11.01 11.50
C ILE A 94 7.18 11.55 12.29
N LEU A 95 6.63 10.75 13.21
CA LEU A 95 5.37 11.06 13.90
C LEU A 95 5.54 11.53 15.35
N ASP A 96 6.73 11.37 15.93
CA ASP A 96 7.12 11.89 17.26
C ASP A 96 7.40 13.41 17.21
#